data_AF-A0A929H0U8-F1
#
_entry.id   AF-A0A929H0U8-F1
#
_cell.length_a   1.000
_cell.length_b   1.000
_cell.length_c   1.000
_cell.angle_alpha   90.00
_cell.angle_beta   90.00
_cell.angle_gamma   90.00
#
_symmetry.space_group_name_H-M   'P 1'
#
loop_
_entity.id
_entity.type
_entity.pdbx_description
1 polymer ?
#
loop_
_entity_poly.entity_id
_entity_poly.type
_entity_poly.pdbx_seq_one_letter_code
_entity_poly.pdbx_strand_id
1 'polypeptide(L)'
;MTPIRIIRHIVLQRRQRRRIAERTGVRQLLRVAGVVLLAVLIVITGTGVASASAVVGAYAYFTRDLPAPEQIEAAERNFETTKVYDRTGQILLYEVIDPTGGDRTWLALDQMPEDVVCATVALEVRNYWENPGVNMRG
;
A
#
# COMPACT_ATOMS: atom_id res chain seq x y z
N MET A 1 22.32 43.82 70.49
CA MET A 1 21.98 43.45 69.09
C MET A 1 20.54 42.95 69.07
N THR A 2 19.64 43.58 68.30
CA THR A 2 18.19 43.40 68.47
C THR A 2 17.63 42.15 67.75
N PRO A 3 16.79 41.33 68.41
CA PRO A 3 16.28 40.05 67.90
C PRO A 3 15.33 40.18 66.70
N ILE A 4 14.80 41.39 66.44
CA ILE A 4 13.82 41.67 65.38
C ILE A 4 14.41 41.48 63.98
N ARG A 5 15.70 41.78 63.78
CA ARG A 5 16.35 41.61 62.46
C ARG A 5 16.50 40.13 62.08
N ILE A 6 16.77 39.27 63.06
CA ILE A 6 16.97 37.82 62.85
C ILE A 6 15.64 37.15 62.46
N ILE A 7 14.57 37.45 63.20
CA ILE A 7 13.24 36.90 62.91
C ILE A 7 12.76 37.34 61.53
N ARG A 8 12.92 38.63 61.19
CA ARG A 8 12.58 39.14 59.86
C ARG A 8 13.35 38.44 58.74
N HIS A 9 14.65 38.20 58.94
CA HIS A 9 15.49 37.53 57.95
C HIS A 9 15.06 36.07 57.72
N ILE A 10 14.74 35.35 58.80
CA ILE A 10 14.26 33.96 58.74
C ILE A 10 12.88 33.87 58.05
N VAL A 11 11.96 34.79 58.35
CA VAL A 11 10.61 34.81 57.72
C VAL A 11 10.70 35.13 56.23
N LEU A 12 11.56 36.07 55.82
CA LEU A 12 11.78 36.39 54.41
C LEU A 12 12.42 35.23 53.65
N GLN A 13 13.43 34.57 54.24
CA GLN A 13 14.06 33.39 53.64
C GLN A 13 13.07 32.22 53.51
N ARG A 14 12.20 31.97 54.50
CA ARG A 14 11.16 30.93 54.42
C ARG A 14 10.11 31.24 53.35
N ARG A 15 9.68 32.50 53.21
CA ARG A 15 8.76 32.92 52.14
C ARG A 15 9.38 32.82 50.74
N GLN A 16 10.66 33.16 50.59
CA GLN A 16 11.36 33.01 49.31
C GLN A 16 11.58 31.54 48.94
N ARG A 17 11.99 30.69 49.90
CA ARG A 17 12.16 29.24 49.66
C ARG A 17 10.85 28.56 49.28
N ARG A 18 9.72 28.89 49.92
CA ARG A 18 8.39 28.39 49.50
C ARG A 18 8.01 28.83 48.09
N ARG A 19 8.22 30.10 47.73
CA ARG A 19 7.89 30.61 46.39
C ARG A 19 8.78 30.04 45.28
N ILE A 20 10.05 29.74 45.57
CA ILE A 20 11.00 29.12 44.62
C ILE A 20 10.68 27.63 44.46
N ALA A 21 10.31 26.92 45.53
CA ALA A 21 9.94 25.50 45.50
C ALA A 21 8.59 25.23 44.80
N GLU A 22 7.60 26.11 44.97
CA GLU A 22 6.23 25.89 44.44
C GLU A 22 6.06 26.17 42.93
N ARG A 23 6.96 26.96 42.31
CA ARG A 23 6.81 27.40 40.90
C ARG A 23 7.75 26.73 39.90
N THR A 24 8.80 26.05 40.35
CA THR A 24 9.87 25.53 39.48
C THR A 24 9.61 24.08 39.04
N GLY A 25 9.14 23.20 39.94
CA GLY A 25 8.93 21.79 39.64
C GLY A 25 7.85 21.51 38.60
N VAL A 26 6.64 22.07 38.78
CA VAL A 26 5.52 21.85 37.85
C VAL A 26 5.83 22.40 36.45
N ARG A 27 6.47 23.58 36.36
CA ARG A 27 6.84 24.17 35.06
C ARG A 27 7.94 23.39 34.36
N GLN A 28 8.88 22.80 35.11
CA GLN A 28 9.90 21.90 34.55
C GLN A 28 9.27 20.59 34.07
N LEU A 29 8.37 20.00 34.84
CA LEU A 29 7.63 18.79 34.44
C LEU A 29 6.79 19.01 33.17
N LEU A 30 6.05 20.12 33.09
CA LEU A 30 5.28 20.47 31.89
C LEU A 30 6.17 20.69 30.66
N ARG A 31 7.37 21.27 30.84
CA ARG A 31 8.35 21.41 29.75
C ARG A 31 8.89 20.07 29.29
N VAL A 32 9.27 19.19 30.22
CA VAL A 32 9.74 17.84 29.89
C VAL A 32 8.63 17.05 29.19
N ALA A 33 7.40 17.09 29.70
CA ALA A 33 6.25 16.45 29.08
C ALA A 33 5.99 16.99 27.66
N GLY A 34 6.09 18.31 27.45
CA GLY A 34 5.95 18.93 26.13
C GLY A 34 7.05 18.50 25.15
N VAL A 35 8.31 18.41 25.60
CA VAL A 35 9.43 17.91 24.76
C VAL A 35 9.25 16.43 24.42
N VAL A 36 8.83 15.61 25.39
CA VAL A 36 8.55 14.19 25.15
C VAL A 36 7.40 14.03 24.17
N LEU A 37 6.30 14.78 24.34
CA LEU A 37 5.17 14.75 23.41
C LEU A 37 5.59 15.17 21.99
N LEU A 38 6.39 16.24 21.86
CA LEU A 38 6.94 16.66 20.57
C LEU A 38 7.80 15.56 19.94
N ALA A 39 8.69 14.93 20.71
CA ALA A 39 9.53 13.84 20.22
C ALA A 39 8.70 12.64 19.75
N VAL A 40 7.66 12.27 20.50
CA VAL A 40 6.72 11.20 20.12
C VAL A 40 6.00 11.55 18.82
N LEU A 41 5.50 12.78 18.69
CA LEU A 41 4.84 13.23 17.46
C LEU A 41 5.79 13.16 16.26
N ILE A 42 7.04 13.63 16.41
CA ILE A 42 8.06 13.56 15.35
C ILE A 42 8.30 12.11 14.93
N VAL A 43 8.43 11.18 15.88
CA VAL A 43 8.63 9.75 15.58
C VAL A 43 7.44 9.16 14.84
N ILE A 44 6.21 9.44 15.28
CA ILE A 44 4.99 8.95 14.62
C ILE A 44 4.89 9.51 13.20
N THR A 45 5.09 10.82 13.02
CA THR A 45 5.03 11.42 11.69
C THR A 45 6.16 10.93 10.80
N GLY A 46 7.38 10.79 11.34
CA GLY A 46 8.55 10.36 10.60
C GLY A 46 8.43 8.92 10.13
N THR A 47 7.94 8.03 10.99
CA THR A 47 7.67 6.63 10.62
C THR A 47 6.54 6.54 9.59
N GLY A 48 5.45 7.28 9.77
CA GLY A 48 4.36 7.33 8.79
C GLY A 48 4.81 7.79 7.39
N VAL A 49 5.60 8.87 7.33
CA VAL A 49 6.18 9.37 6.07
C VAL A 49 7.14 8.35 5.47
N ALA A 50 8.05 7.78 6.26
CA ALA A 50 8.99 6.78 5.78
C ALA A 50 8.28 5.53 5.21
N SER A 51 7.24 5.03 5.89
CA SER A 51 6.44 3.92 5.41
C SER A 51 5.72 4.25 4.10
N ALA A 52 5.08 5.42 4.00
CA ALA A 52 4.41 5.84 2.77
C ALA A 52 5.40 5.98 1.60
N SER A 53 6.55 6.60 1.85
CA SER A 53 7.62 6.72 0.84
C SER A 53 8.16 5.36 0.42
N ALA A 54 8.31 4.40 1.35
CA ALA A 54 8.74 3.06 1.02
C ALA A 54 7.73 2.33 0.11
N VAL A 55 6.43 2.44 0.39
CA VAL A 55 5.37 1.85 -0.45
C VAL A 55 5.37 2.46 -1.85
N VAL A 56 5.40 3.78 -1.95
CA VAL A 56 5.44 4.48 -3.25
C VAL A 56 6.71 4.14 -4.02
N GLY A 57 7.86 4.11 -3.35
CA GLY A 57 9.13 3.74 -3.96
C GLY A 57 9.16 2.29 -4.44
N ALA A 58 8.62 1.35 -3.65
CA ALA A 58 8.49 -0.05 -4.04
C ALA A 58 7.58 -0.20 -5.25
N TYR A 59 6.40 0.43 -5.24
CA TYR A 59 5.48 0.44 -6.38
C TYR A 59 6.18 0.94 -7.65
N ALA A 60 6.78 2.13 -7.59
CA ALA A 60 7.50 2.71 -8.73
C ALA A 60 8.65 1.81 -9.22
N TYR A 61 9.37 1.17 -8.29
CA TYR A 61 10.47 0.26 -8.64
C TYR A 61 9.98 -1.01 -9.35
N PHE A 62 8.88 -1.61 -8.89
CA PHE A 62 8.33 -2.82 -9.51
C PHE A 62 7.59 -2.53 -10.82
N THR A 63 7.01 -1.34 -10.97
CA THR A 63 6.26 -0.98 -12.19
C THR A 63 7.10 -0.26 -13.25
N ARG A 64 8.38 0.04 -13.00
CA ARG A 64 9.21 0.86 -13.91
C ARG A 64 9.41 0.28 -15.31
N ASP A 65 9.38 -1.04 -15.43
CA ASP A 65 9.59 -1.76 -16.69
C ASP A 65 8.26 -2.21 -17.32
N LEU A 66 7.11 -1.89 -16.70
CA LEU A 66 5.81 -2.24 -17.25
C LEU A 66 5.50 -1.36 -18.47
N PRO A 67 5.02 -1.94 -19.57
CA PRO A 67 4.55 -1.17 -20.71
C PRO A 67 3.34 -0.31 -20.32
N ALA A 68 3.15 0.78 -21.04
CA ALA A 68 1.93 1.57 -20.90
C ALA A 68 0.70 0.69 -21.23
N PRO A 69 -0.44 0.84 -20.52
CA PRO A 69 -1.61 -0.01 -20.72
C PRO A 69 -2.07 -0.09 -22.19
N GLU A 70 -1.95 1.01 -22.93
CA GLU A 70 -2.34 1.08 -24.35
C GLU A 70 -1.47 0.19 -25.24
N GLN A 71 -0.22 -0.07 -24.84
CA GLN A 71 0.69 -0.97 -25.56
C GLN A 71 0.33 -2.44 -25.34
N ILE A 72 -0.27 -2.79 -24.20
CA ILE A 72 -0.73 -4.15 -23.91
C ILE A 72 -1.88 -4.50 -24.87
N GLU A 73 -2.88 -3.61 -24.99
CA GLU A 73 -3.99 -3.85 -25.92
C GLU A 73 -3.54 -3.87 -27.39
N ALA A 74 -2.50 -3.11 -27.74
CA ALA A 74 -1.92 -3.16 -29.07
C ALA A 74 -1.19 -4.49 -29.34
N ALA A 75 -0.43 -4.99 -28.36
CA ALA A 75 0.25 -6.28 -28.47
C ALA A 75 -0.73 -7.45 -28.59
N GLU A 76 -1.81 -7.45 -27.81
CA GLU A 76 -2.83 -8.52 -27.87
C GLU A 76 -3.61 -8.55 -29.19
N ARG A 77 -3.92 -7.38 -29.76
CA ARG A 77 -4.69 -7.28 -31.02
C ARG A 77 -3.93 -7.72 -32.26
N ASN A 78 -2.60 -7.72 -32.22
CA ASN A 78 -1.78 -7.96 -33.41
C ASN A 78 -1.45 -9.44 -33.64
N PHE A 79 -1.69 -10.31 -32.66
CA PHE A 79 -1.33 -11.72 -32.77
C PHE A 79 -2.53 -12.65 -32.88
N GLU A 80 -2.74 -13.19 -34.10
CA GLU A 80 -3.70 -14.25 -34.38
C GLU A 80 -3.09 -15.32 -35.29
N THR A 81 -3.48 -16.59 -35.09
CA THR A 81 -3.06 -17.69 -35.94
C THR A 81 -3.73 -17.58 -37.32
N THR A 82 -2.93 -17.41 -38.37
CA THR A 82 -3.46 -17.36 -39.75
C THR A 82 -3.85 -18.75 -40.20
N LYS A 83 -5.13 -18.94 -40.56
CA LYS A 83 -5.68 -20.22 -41.01
C LYS A 83 -5.96 -20.19 -42.50
N VAL A 84 -5.43 -21.18 -43.23
CA VAL A 84 -5.62 -21.35 -44.68
C VAL A 84 -6.61 -22.48 -44.91
N TYR A 85 -7.73 -22.18 -45.56
CA TYR A 85 -8.79 -23.13 -45.86
C TYR A 85 -8.81 -23.51 -47.35
N ASP A 86 -9.50 -24.60 -47.67
CA ASP A 86 -9.83 -24.97 -49.03
C ASP A 86 -10.78 -23.95 -49.69
N ARG A 87 -11.08 -24.12 -50.98
CA ARG A 87 -11.96 -23.19 -51.72
C ARG A 87 -13.36 -23.07 -51.10
N THR A 88 -13.85 -24.11 -50.42
CA THR A 88 -15.17 -24.07 -49.78
C THR A 88 -15.14 -23.33 -48.44
N GLY A 89 -13.96 -23.13 -47.84
CA GLY A 89 -13.80 -22.55 -46.50
C GLY A 89 -14.11 -23.54 -45.37
N GLN A 90 -14.37 -24.82 -45.67
CA GLN A 90 -14.79 -25.81 -44.68
C GLN A 90 -13.64 -26.66 -44.16
N ILE A 91 -12.65 -26.94 -45.02
CA ILE A 91 -11.53 -27.81 -44.66
C ILE A 91 -10.31 -26.92 -44.38
N LEU A 92 -9.86 -26.93 -43.14
CA LEU A 92 -8.59 -26.31 -42.75
C LEU A 92 -7.43 -27.08 -43.39
N LEU A 93 -6.64 -26.40 -44.21
CA LEU A 93 -5.51 -26.98 -44.93
C LEU A 93 -4.18 -26.72 -44.21
N TYR A 94 -4.02 -25.55 -43.62
CA TYR A 94 -2.77 -25.15 -42.97
C TYR A 94 -2.97 -24.04 -41.94
N GLU A 95 -2.11 -24.00 -40.94
CA GLU A 95 -2.04 -22.94 -39.94
C GLU A 95 -0.63 -22.35 -39.91
N VAL A 96 -0.53 -21.03 -39.99
CA VAL A 96 0.74 -20.31 -39.81
C VAL A 96 0.86 -19.97 -38.33
N ILE A 97 1.67 -20.75 -37.62
CA ILE A 97 1.93 -20.60 -36.18
C ILE A 97 3.16 -19.69 -36.03
N ASP A 98 2.99 -18.57 -35.31
CA ASP A 98 4.12 -17.69 -35.00
C ASP A 98 5.03 -18.36 -33.95
N PRO A 99 6.36 -18.38 -34.17
CA PRO A 99 7.29 -19.05 -33.29
C PRO A 99 7.37 -18.44 -31.88
N THR A 100 6.87 -17.22 -31.68
CA THR A 100 6.86 -16.49 -30.42
C THR A 100 5.47 -16.20 -29.87
N GLY A 101 4.43 -16.17 -30.71
CA GLY A 101 3.04 -15.91 -30.35
C GLY A 101 2.23 -17.16 -30.00
N GLY A 102 2.62 -18.33 -30.50
CA GLY A 102 1.97 -19.61 -30.20
C GLY A 102 0.75 -19.94 -31.06
N ASP A 103 -0.08 -20.87 -30.61
CA ASP A 103 -1.28 -21.35 -31.30
C ASP A 103 -2.54 -20.87 -30.55
N ARG A 104 -3.30 -19.95 -31.15
CA ARG A 104 -4.53 -19.39 -30.58
C ARG A 104 -5.72 -19.64 -31.48
N THR A 105 -6.77 -20.18 -30.88
CA THR A 105 -8.11 -20.26 -31.48
C THR A 105 -9.10 -19.58 -30.53
N TRP A 106 -9.77 -18.54 -31.02
CA TRP A 106 -10.83 -17.87 -30.26
C TRP A 106 -12.08 -18.74 -30.21
N LEU A 107 -12.63 -18.87 -29.01
CA LEU A 107 -13.86 -19.60 -28.74
C LEU A 107 -14.74 -18.75 -27.82
N ALA A 108 -16.02 -18.61 -28.17
CA ALA A 108 -16.96 -17.92 -27.29
C ALA A 108 -17.27 -18.78 -26.06
N LEU A 109 -17.61 -18.14 -24.94
CA LEU A 109 -17.83 -18.83 -23.66
C LEU A 109 -18.97 -19.87 -23.73
N ASP A 110 -19.99 -19.61 -24.55
CA ASP A 110 -21.13 -20.50 -24.80
C ASP A 110 -20.77 -21.75 -25.62
N GLN A 111 -19.62 -21.72 -26.31
CA GLN A 111 -19.08 -22.86 -27.05
C GLN A 111 -18.13 -23.71 -26.19
N MET A 112 -17.77 -23.26 -24.98
CA MET A 112 -16.93 -24.02 -24.05
C MET A 112 -17.75 -25.07 -23.30
N PRO A 113 -17.24 -26.30 -23.11
CA PRO A 113 -17.87 -27.27 -22.23
C PRO A 113 -17.97 -26.74 -20.79
N GLU A 114 -19.10 -26.97 -20.14
CA GLU A 114 -19.35 -26.51 -18.76
C GLU A 114 -18.27 -27.00 -17.79
N ASP A 115 -17.82 -28.25 -17.94
CA ASP A 115 -16.75 -28.84 -17.12
C ASP A 115 -15.44 -28.04 -17.19
N VAL A 116 -15.10 -27.46 -18.34
CA VAL A 116 -13.89 -26.65 -18.50
C VAL A 116 -14.03 -25.35 -17.71
N VAL A 117 -15.18 -24.68 -17.86
CA VAL A 117 -15.49 -23.45 -17.12
C VAL A 117 -15.46 -23.71 -15.62
N CYS A 118 -16.16 -24.75 -15.17
CA CYS A 118 -16.22 -25.13 -13.76
C CYS A 118 -14.84 -25.53 -13.19
N ALA A 119 -14.04 -26.30 -13.94
CA ALA A 119 -12.69 -26.68 -13.51
C ALA A 119 -11.77 -25.47 -13.38
N THR A 120 -11.79 -24.54 -14.34
CA THR A 120 -11.01 -23.30 -14.28
C THR A 120 -11.43 -22.45 -13.08
N VAL A 121 -12.74 -22.24 -12.89
CA VAL A 121 -13.27 -21.48 -11.75
C VAL A 121 -12.88 -22.15 -10.41
N ALA A 122 -12.98 -23.48 -10.31
CA ALA A 122 -12.64 -24.20 -9.09
C ALA A 122 -11.15 -24.12 -8.72
N LEU A 123 -10.26 -24.03 -9.71
CA LEU A 123 -8.81 -23.93 -9.54
C LEU A 123 -8.36 -22.49 -9.24
N GLU A 124 -8.85 -21.51 -9.98
CA GLU A 124 -8.38 -20.12 -9.90
C GLU A 124 -9.12 -19.32 -8.83
N VAL A 125 -10.46 -19.35 -8.82
CA VAL A 125 -11.29 -18.49 -7.96
C VAL A 125 -12.62 -19.16 -7.59
N ARG A 126 -12.69 -19.81 -6.42
CA ARG A 126 -13.88 -20.57 -6.00
C ARG A 126 -15.17 -19.75 -5.89
N ASN A 127 -15.06 -18.46 -5.57
CA ASN A 127 -16.20 -17.56 -5.41
C ASN A 127 -16.44 -16.66 -6.63
N TYR A 128 -15.96 -17.04 -7.82
CA TYR A 128 -15.97 -16.22 -9.03
C TYR A 128 -17.32 -15.53 -9.30
N TRP A 129 -18.43 -16.26 -9.18
CA TRP A 129 -19.78 -15.75 -9.49
C TRP A 129 -20.33 -14.71 -8.49
N GLU A 130 -19.79 -14.66 -7.28
CA GLU A 130 -20.26 -13.76 -6.21
C GLU A 130 -19.22 -12.67 -5.87
N ASN A 131 -18.00 -12.79 -6.38
CA ASN A 131 -16.88 -11.93 -6.02
C ASN A 131 -17.05 -10.52 -6.63
N PRO A 132 -17.03 -9.45 -5.81
CA PRO A 132 -17.12 -8.07 -6.30
C PRO A 132 -15.84 -7.57 -7.01
N GLY A 133 -14.86 -8.44 -7.24
CA GLY A 133 -13.58 -8.17 -7.91
C GLY A 133 -12.37 -8.17 -6.96
N VAL A 134 -12.58 -8.12 -5.64
CA VAL A 134 -11.53 -8.18 -4.63
C VAL A 134 -11.93 -9.13 -3.51
N ASN A 135 -11.12 -10.15 -3.27
CA ASN A 135 -11.28 -11.07 -2.15
C ASN A 135 -10.23 -10.77 -1.07
N MET A 136 -10.65 -10.23 0.08
CA MET A 136 -9.74 -9.94 1.19
C MET A 136 -9.18 -11.20 1.87
N ARG A 137 -9.77 -12.37 1.64
CA ARG A 137 -9.36 -13.64 2.24
C ARG A 137 -8.41 -14.46 1.35
N GLY A 138 -8.18 -14.03 0.10
CA GLY A 138 -7.60 -14.88 -0.95
C GLY A 138 -8.70 -15.65 -1.65
#